data_AF-A0A0Q4R7Y6-F1
#
_entry.id   AF-A0A0Q4R7Y6-F1
#
_cell.length_a   1.000
_cell.length_b   1.000
_cell.length_c   1.000
_cell.angle_alpha   90.00
_cell.angle_beta   90.00
_cell.angle_gamma   90.00
#
_symmetry.space_group_name_H-M   'P 1'
#
loop_
_entity.id
_entity.type
_entity.pdbx_description
1 polymer ?
#
loop_
_entity_poly.entity_id
_entity_poly.type
_entity_poly.pdbx_seq_one_letter_code
_entity_poly.pdbx_strand_id
1 'polypeptide(L)'
;MIQKNRDKYSVSARCNVLQIAKSTFYYEASEQSLEDEVTTVIVDIFQKNRKAYGTRKIKAKLHERGLVVSKRRIGRIMNELGLVSTYTVAQYKPHKTACNEAATSNTLNRDHSAGPHKDAALVSRAFATVKGDLRRIQWFHTDRSSEFKNQKMDELLETFEIGRSLSAKGCPYDNAVAEATYKIMKTEFVNQMNFQSLCHLELELYDYVHWFNQHRIHGTLGYMTPV
;
A
#
# COMPACT_ATOMS: atom_id res chain seq x y z
N MET A 1 30.55 -39.00 -17.51
CA MET A 1 29.94 -40.17 -18.19
C MET A 1 28.61 -39.84 -18.88
N ILE A 2 27.67 -39.12 -18.23
CA ILE A 2 26.34 -38.85 -18.82
C ILE A 2 26.37 -37.91 -20.04
N GLN A 3 27.25 -36.90 -20.08
CA GLN A 3 27.31 -35.98 -21.22
C GLN A 3 27.88 -36.61 -22.52
N LYS A 4 28.69 -37.67 -22.44
CA LYS A 4 29.38 -38.32 -23.58
C LYS A 4 28.47 -39.14 -24.51
N ASN A 5 27.21 -39.38 -24.14
CA ASN A 5 26.24 -40.19 -24.92
C ASN A 5 24.91 -39.43 -25.12
N ARG A 6 24.96 -38.12 -25.38
CA ARG A 6 23.77 -37.22 -25.44
C ARG A 6 22.95 -37.40 -26.70
N ASP A 7 23.64 -37.77 -27.74
CA ASP A 7 23.25 -38.05 -29.11
C ASP A 7 22.62 -39.46 -29.28
N LYS A 8 22.91 -40.41 -28.37
CA LYS A 8 22.42 -41.80 -28.48
C LYS A 8 21.25 -42.15 -27.57
N TYR A 9 21.16 -41.55 -26.38
CA TYR A 9 20.17 -41.95 -25.37
C TYR A 9 19.59 -40.75 -24.63
N SER A 10 18.31 -40.85 -24.29
CA SER A 10 17.62 -39.80 -23.52
C SER A 10 18.22 -39.64 -22.13
N VAL A 11 18.10 -38.43 -21.56
CA VAL A 11 18.52 -38.14 -20.19
C VAL A 11 17.90 -39.12 -19.19
N SER A 12 16.60 -39.42 -19.34
CA SER A 12 15.89 -40.37 -18.49
C SER A 12 16.50 -41.78 -18.55
N ALA A 13 16.81 -42.30 -19.75
CA ALA A 13 17.37 -43.63 -19.90
C ALA A 13 18.75 -43.77 -19.23
N ARG A 14 19.59 -42.73 -19.36
CA ARG A 14 20.93 -42.73 -18.76
C ARG A 14 20.89 -42.58 -17.23
N CYS A 15 19.99 -41.75 -16.71
CA CYS A 15 19.77 -41.63 -15.26
C CYS A 15 19.27 -42.95 -14.66
N ASN A 16 18.37 -43.66 -15.35
CA ASN A 16 17.87 -44.97 -14.91
C ASN A 16 18.98 -46.04 -14.88
N VAL A 17 19.82 -46.13 -15.91
CA VAL A 17 20.92 -47.10 -15.97
C VAL A 17 21.94 -46.85 -14.85
N LEU A 18 22.22 -45.58 -14.55
CA LEU A 18 23.17 -45.21 -13.51
C LEU A 18 22.56 -45.21 -12.10
N GLN A 19 21.26 -45.48 -11.96
CA GLN A 19 20.52 -45.41 -10.69
C GLN A 19 20.66 -44.04 -10.00
N ILE A 20 20.68 -42.95 -10.80
CA ILE A 20 20.77 -41.57 -10.31
C ILE A 20 19.44 -40.87 -10.58
N ALA A 21 18.96 -40.09 -9.62
CA ALA A 21 17.77 -39.27 -9.82
C ALA A 21 17.97 -38.29 -10.99
N LYS A 22 16.96 -38.18 -11.86
CA LYS A 22 17.00 -37.27 -13.02
C LYS A 22 17.25 -35.82 -12.61
N SER A 23 16.82 -35.41 -11.42
CA SER A 23 17.09 -34.10 -10.84
C SER A 23 18.59 -33.82 -10.69
N THR A 24 19.38 -34.81 -10.26
CA THR A 24 20.83 -34.69 -10.08
C THR A 24 21.56 -34.42 -11.38
N PHE A 25 21.06 -34.91 -12.52
CA PHE A 25 21.65 -34.63 -13.84
C PHE A 25 21.52 -33.16 -14.26
N TYR A 26 20.41 -32.52 -13.90
CA TYR A 26 20.19 -31.08 -14.16
C TYR A 26 20.64 -30.19 -13.01
N TYR A 27 21.11 -30.78 -11.91
CA TYR A 27 21.59 -30.07 -10.75
C TYR A 27 23.04 -29.64 -11.00
N GLU A 28 23.21 -28.45 -11.57
CA GLU A 28 24.46 -27.72 -11.46
C GLU A 28 24.33 -26.81 -10.23
N ALA A 29 25.21 -27.00 -9.25
CA ALA A 29 25.31 -26.08 -8.12
C ALA A 29 25.83 -24.75 -8.66
N SER A 30 24.94 -23.79 -8.95
CA SER A 30 25.37 -22.43 -9.19
C SER A 30 25.76 -21.84 -7.84
N GLU A 31 26.97 -21.30 -7.73
CA GLU A 31 27.31 -20.40 -6.62
C GLU A 31 26.33 -19.22 -6.69
N GLN A 32 25.36 -19.19 -5.78
CA GLN A 32 24.49 -18.03 -5.62
C GLN A 32 25.37 -16.89 -5.10
N SER A 33 25.61 -15.89 -5.96
CA SER A 33 26.31 -14.67 -5.55
C SER A 33 25.60 -14.10 -4.31
N LEU A 34 26.35 -13.95 -3.22
CA LEU A 34 25.86 -13.39 -1.94
C LEU A 34 25.29 -11.96 -2.09
N GLU A 35 25.56 -11.28 -3.22
CA GLU A 35 25.05 -9.95 -3.54
C GLU A 35 24.48 -9.92 -4.96
N ASP A 36 23.30 -10.51 -5.14
CA ASP A 36 22.47 -10.33 -6.34
C ASP A 36 21.94 -8.89 -6.35
N GLU A 37 22.22 -8.12 -7.40
CA GLU A 37 21.76 -6.72 -7.58
C GLU A 37 20.24 -6.59 -7.36
N VAL A 38 19.46 -7.61 -7.72
CA VAL A 38 18.01 -7.63 -7.50
C VAL A 38 17.67 -7.64 -6.01
N THR A 39 18.47 -8.31 -5.19
CA THR A 39 18.26 -8.42 -3.75
C THR A 39 18.44 -7.07 -3.06
N THR A 40 19.51 -6.34 -3.39
CA THR A 40 19.75 -4.99 -2.83
C THR A 40 18.65 -4.01 -3.22
N VAL A 41 18.19 -4.07 -4.48
CA VAL A 41 17.08 -3.24 -4.97
C VAL A 41 15.75 -3.59 -4.28
N ILE A 42 15.48 -4.87 -4.01
CA ILE A 42 14.27 -5.28 -3.27
C ILE A 42 14.29 -4.72 -1.85
N VAL A 43 15.43 -4.82 -1.15
CA VAL A 43 15.58 -4.28 0.22
C VAL A 43 15.37 -2.76 0.21
N ASP A 44 15.99 -2.05 -0.75
CA ASP A 44 15.83 -0.60 -0.93
C ASP A 44 14.35 -0.21 -1.11
N ILE A 45 13.65 -0.86 -2.05
CA ILE A 45 12.23 -0.60 -2.32
C ILE A 45 11.38 -0.89 -1.09
N PHE A 46 11.67 -1.97 -0.37
CA PHE A 46 10.91 -2.37 0.80
C PHE A 46 11.07 -1.38 1.97
N GLN A 47 12.29 -0.93 2.24
CA GLN A 47 12.58 0.03 3.31
C GLN A 47 12.04 1.43 2.97
N LYS A 48 12.29 1.94 1.76
CA LYS A 48 11.76 3.24 1.29
C LYS A 48 10.24 3.28 1.27
N ASN A 49 9.60 2.12 1.17
CA ASN A 49 8.15 2.02 1.20
C ASN A 49 7.56 1.75 2.59
N ARG A 50 8.25 2.13 3.68
CA ARG A 50 7.72 1.97 5.05
C ARG A 50 7.28 0.52 5.34
N LYS A 51 7.95 -0.47 4.73
CA LYS A 51 7.66 -1.91 4.85
C LYS A 51 6.23 -2.31 4.43
N ALA A 52 5.53 -1.47 3.66
CA ALA A 52 4.14 -1.71 3.27
C ALA A 52 4.03 -2.63 2.04
N TYR A 53 5.01 -2.65 1.14
CA TYR A 53 4.92 -3.43 -0.10
C TYR A 53 5.18 -4.93 0.10
N GLY A 54 4.29 -5.74 -0.47
CA GLY A 54 4.53 -7.15 -0.74
C GLY A 54 4.98 -7.41 -2.18
N THR A 55 5.14 -8.69 -2.52
CA THR A 55 5.69 -9.17 -3.81
C THR A 55 5.07 -8.53 -5.07
N ARG A 56 3.77 -8.21 -5.06
CA ARG A 56 3.08 -7.60 -6.21
C ARG A 56 3.56 -6.17 -6.49
N LYS A 57 3.59 -5.33 -5.45
CA LYS A 57 3.98 -3.92 -5.57
C LYS A 57 5.49 -3.77 -5.78
N ILE A 58 6.30 -4.63 -5.14
CA ILE A 58 7.74 -4.70 -5.39
C ILE A 58 8.00 -5.06 -6.86
N LYS A 59 7.29 -6.04 -7.42
CA LYS A 59 7.41 -6.37 -8.86
C LYS A 59 7.11 -5.16 -9.75
N ALA A 60 6.06 -4.39 -9.45
CA ALA A 60 5.73 -3.19 -10.21
C ALA A 60 6.85 -2.14 -10.16
N LYS A 61 7.43 -1.88 -8.97
CA LYS A 61 8.58 -0.97 -8.82
C LYS A 61 9.86 -1.48 -9.46
N LEU A 62 10.10 -2.79 -9.47
CA LEU A 62 11.24 -3.37 -10.20
C LEU A 62 11.08 -3.19 -11.71
N HIS A 63 9.86 -3.40 -12.23
CA HIS A 63 9.57 -3.21 -13.64
C HIS A 63 9.76 -1.75 -14.08
N GLU A 64 9.38 -0.78 -13.25
CA GLU A 64 9.64 0.66 -13.48
C GLU A 64 11.15 0.96 -13.61
N ARG A 65 12.00 0.21 -12.89
CA ARG A 65 13.48 0.29 -12.99
C ARG A 65 14.07 -0.59 -14.10
N GLY A 66 13.24 -1.18 -14.97
CA GLY A 66 13.69 -2.07 -16.06
C GLY A 66 14.06 -3.50 -15.64
N LEU A 67 13.89 -3.86 -14.36
CA LEU A 67 14.24 -5.18 -13.83
C LEU A 67 13.04 -6.13 -13.92
N VAL A 68 13.11 -7.11 -14.81
CA VAL A 68 12.05 -8.11 -14.99
C VAL A 68 12.29 -9.31 -14.07
N VAL A 69 11.57 -9.34 -12.94
CA VAL A 69 11.70 -10.40 -11.94
C VAL A 69 10.34 -11.08 -11.68
N SER A 70 10.36 -12.40 -11.53
CA SER A 70 9.16 -13.16 -11.19
C SER A 70 8.72 -12.93 -9.73
N LYS A 71 7.41 -12.92 -9.47
CA LYS A 71 6.87 -12.81 -8.10
C LYS A 71 7.40 -13.92 -7.18
N ARG A 72 7.65 -15.11 -7.73
CA ARG A 72 8.21 -16.25 -6.98
C ARG A 72 9.64 -15.99 -6.53
N ARG A 73 10.49 -15.42 -7.40
CA ARG A 73 11.86 -15.02 -7.04
C ARG A 73 11.85 -13.93 -5.96
N ILE A 74 11.04 -12.89 -6.14
CA ILE A 74 10.88 -11.83 -5.12
C ILE A 74 10.43 -12.42 -3.79
N GLY A 75 9.44 -13.32 -3.79
CA GLY A 75 8.96 -13.97 -2.57
C GLY A 75 10.02 -14.82 -1.87
N ARG A 76 10.87 -15.53 -2.62
CA ARG A 76 12.01 -16.27 -2.04
C ARG A 76 12.99 -15.33 -1.37
N ILE A 77 13.43 -14.28 -2.07
CA ILE A 77 14.35 -13.26 -1.54
C ILE A 77 13.76 -12.61 -0.28
N MET A 78 12.49 -12.23 -0.29
CA MET A 78 11.82 -11.66 0.89
C MET A 78 11.81 -12.64 2.06
N ASN A 79 11.54 -13.93 1.84
CA ASN A 79 11.52 -14.93 2.89
C ASN A 79 12.93 -15.21 3.45
N GLU A 80 13.93 -15.34 2.58
CA GLU A 80 15.34 -15.57 2.94
C GLU A 80 15.90 -14.42 3.80
N LEU A 81 15.50 -13.18 3.49
CA LEU A 81 15.90 -11.98 4.23
C LEU A 81 14.95 -11.58 5.36
N GLY A 82 13.86 -12.33 5.61
CA GLY A 82 12.88 -11.99 6.65
C GLY A 82 12.09 -10.69 6.40
N LEU A 83 11.96 -10.26 5.15
CA LEU A 83 11.20 -9.06 4.78
C LEU A 83 9.69 -9.35 4.79
N VAL A 84 9.02 -8.97 5.88
CA VAL A 84 7.58 -9.20 6.07
C VAL A 84 6.80 -7.89 5.97
N SER A 85 5.86 -7.83 5.02
CA SER A 85 5.00 -6.65 4.83
C SER A 85 4.10 -6.43 6.05
N THR A 86 3.89 -5.18 6.43
CA THR A 86 3.02 -4.80 7.56
C THR A 86 1.58 -5.32 7.43
N TYR A 87 1.14 -5.62 6.20
CA TYR A 87 -0.20 -6.15 5.90
C TYR A 87 -0.36 -7.66 6.05
N THR A 88 0.70 -8.44 6.28
CA THR A 88 0.59 -9.92 6.38
C THR A 88 0.12 -10.40 7.75
N VAL A 89 -0.06 -9.50 8.73
CA VAL A 89 -0.67 -9.85 10.01
C VAL A 89 -2.11 -10.33 9.76
N ALA A 90 -2.41 -11.56 10.18
CA ALA A 90 -3.72 -12.16 9.98
C ALA A 90 -4.80 -11.29 10.66
N GLN A 91 -5.86 -11.00 9.91
CA GLN A 91 -7.01 -10.24 10.38
C GLN A 91 -8.27 -11.06 10.22
N TYR A 92 -9.23 -10.82 11.11
CA TYR A 92 -10.58 -11.35 10.99
C TYR A 92 -11.17 -10.96 9.62
N LYS A 93 -11.68 -11.97 8.88
CA LYS A 93 -12.27 -11.79 7.56
C LYS A 93 -13.79 -11.92 7.68
N PRO A 94 -14.54 -10.80 7.76
CA PRO A 94 -15.99 -10.86 7.70
C PRO A 94 -16.45 -11.33 6.31
N HIS A 95 -17.66 -11.88 6.27
CA HIS A 95 -18.29 -12.29 5.02
C HIS A 95 -18.45 -11.08 4.10
N LYS A 96 -18.06 -11.21 2.83
CA LYS A 96 -18.16 -10.11 1.87
C LYS A 96 -19.59 -10.02 1.36
N THR A 97 -20.17 -8.82 1.43
CA THR A 97 -21.39 -8.44 0.69
C THR A 97 -20.97 -7.77 -0.62
N ALA A 98 -21.85 -7.78 -1.63
CA ALA A 98 -21.64 -7.05 -2.87
C ALA A 98 -21.37 -5.56 -2.58
N CYS A 99 -20.33 -4.99 -3.21
CA CYS A 99 -20.03 -3.57 -3.13
C CYS A 99 -20.96 -2.79 -4.07
N ASN A 100 -21.34 -1.57 -3.68
CA ASN A 100 -22.02 -0.64 -4.58
C ASN A 100 -21.09 -0.31 -5.75
N GLU A 101 -21.52 -0.63 -6.98
CA GLU A 101 -20.78 -0.42 -8.23
C GLU A 101 -20.94 1.01 -8.78
N ALA A 102 -21.07 2.01 -7.91
CA ALA A 102 -21.18 3.39 -8.36
C ALA A 102 -19.91 3.79 -9.12
N ALA A 103 -20.08 4.26 -10.35
CA ALA A 103 -18.98 4.71 -11.22
C ALA A 103 -18.43 6.07 -10.76
N THR A 104 -17.81 6.09 -9.59
CA THR A 104 -17.17 7.28 -9.02
C THR A 104 -15.66 7.20 -9.21
N SER A 105 -15.06 8.29 -9.67
CA SER A 105 -13.60 8.40 -9.79
C SER A 105 -12.95 8.22 -8.41
N ASN A 106 -11.91 7.37 -8.34
CA ASN A 106 -11.19 7.11 -7.10
C ASN A 106 -10.03 8.12 -6.93
N THR A 107 -10.36 9.36 -6.57
CA THR A 107 -9.36 10.37 -6.24
C THR A 107 -8.81 10.10 -4.84
N LEU A 108 -7.53 9.72 -4.77
CA LEU A 108 -6.85 9.36 -3.52
C LEU A 108 -5.94 10.48 -2.98
N ASN A 109 -6.03 11.69 -3.52
CA ASN A 109 -5.25 12.84 -3.06
C ASN A 109 -5.68 13.23 -1.64
N ARG A 110 -4.78 13.07 -0.66
CA ARG A 110 -5.06 13.29 0.77
C ARG A 110 -4.47 14.60 1.26
N ASP A 111 -5.26 15.33 2.03
CA ASP A 111 -4.84 16.48 2.82
C ASP A 111 -4.97 16.16 4.31
N HIS A 112 -4.34 16.96 5.16
CA HIS A 112 -4.21 16.65 6.59
C HIS A 112 -4.08 17.88 7.47
N SER A 113 -4.34 17.66 8.76
CA SER A 113 -3.99 18.53 9.87
C SER A 113 -3.77 17.66 11.12
N ALA A 114 -2.99 18.16 12.08
CA ALA A 114 -2.86 17.55 13.40
C ALA A 114 -3.00 18.60 14.51
N GLY A 115 -3.34 18.14 15.71
CA GLY A 115 -3.57 19.01 16.86
C GLY A 115 -3.75 18.19 18.14
N PRO A 116 -3.71 18.86 19.30
CA PRO A 116 -3.84 18.19 20.60
C PRO A 116 -5.25 17.68 20.87
N HIS A 117 -6.25 18.26 20.20
CA HIS A 117 -7.67 17.95 20.39
C HIS A 117 -8.34 17.67 19.06
N LYS A 118 -9.29 16.72 19.09
CA LYS A 118 -10.18 16.41 17.98
C LYS A 118 -11.33 17.42 18.02
N ASP A 119 -11.16 18.56 17.33
CA ASP A 119 -12.12 19.66 17.32
C ASP A 119 -12.44 20.15 15.91
N ALA A 120 -13.42 21.05 15.80
CA ALA A 120 -13.83 21.64 14.53
C ALA A 120 -12.70 22.48 13.89
N ALA A 121 -11.84 23.10 14.71
CA ALA A 121 -10.74 23.91 14.22
C ALA A 121 -9.69 23.07 13.49
N LEU A 122 -9.46 21.83 13.92
CA LEU A 122 -8.64 20.85 13.22
C LEU A 122 -9.18 20.58 11.80
N VAL A 123 -10.51 20.44 11.66
CA VAL A 123 -11.14 20.23 10.36
C VAL A 123 -10.96 21.45 9.45
N SER A 124 -11.23 22.66 9.94
CA SER A 124 -11.02 23.89 9.17
C SER A 124 -9.56 24.05 8.70
N ARG A 125 -8.59 23.68 9.55
CA ARG A 125 -7.16 23.67 9.16
C ARG A 125 -6.87 22.66 8.05
N ALA A 126 -7.52 21.50 8.03
CA ALA A 126 -7.37 20.53 6.94
C ALA A 126 -7.96 21.06 5.63
N PHE A 127 -9.09 21.77 5.66
CA PHE A 127 -9.63 22.43 4.46
C PHE A 127 -8.65 23.48 3.89
N ALA A 128 -7.94 24.20 4.78
CA ALA A 128 -6.94 25.19 4.36
C ALA A 128 -5.69 24.57 3.70
N THR A 129 -5.43 23.27 3.88
CA THR A 129 -4.31 22.58 3.22
C THR A 129 -4.67 22.04 1.83
N VAL A 130 -5.96 21.97 1.49
CA VAL A 130 -6.42 21.51 0.18
C VAL A 130 -5.88 22.41 -0.92
N LYS A 131 -5.17 21.81 -1.87
CA LYS A 131 -4.62 22.54 -3.01
C LYS A 131 -5.69 22.82 -4.06
N GLY A 132 -5.91 24.10 -4.33
CA GLY A 132 -6.81 24.57 -5.38
C GLY A 132 -8.07 25.23 -4.84
N ASP A 133 -9.03 25.48 -5.72
CA ASP A 133 -10.29 26.13 -5.35
C ASP A 133 -11.24 25.12 -4.68
N LEU A 134 -11.56 25.38 -3.41
CA LEU A 134 -12.48 24.56 -2.61
C LEU A 134 -13.89 24.48 -3.23
N ARG A 135 -14.31 25.49 -4.00
CA ARG A 135 -15.61 25.50 -4.70
C ARG A 135 -15.74 24.40 -5.76
N ARG A 136 -14.65 23.72 -6.11
CA ARG A 136 -14.69 22.53 -6.97
C ARG A 136 -15.25 21.30 -6.26
N ILE A 137 -15.24 21.30 -4.92
CA ILE A 137 -15.77 20.20 -4.11
C ILE A 137 -17.28 20.39 -3.99
N GLN A 138 -18.06 19.50 -4.60
CA GLN A 138 -19.52 19.61 -4.55
C GLN A 138 -20.13 19.11 -3.24
N TRP A 139 -19.51 18.08 -2.64
CA TRP A 139 -20.06 17.41 -1.47
C TRP A 139 -18.97 17.09 -0.45
N PHE A 140 -19.24 17.44 0.80
CA PHE A 140 -18.50 16.98 1.97
C PHE A 140 -19.34 15.96 2.73
N HIS A 141 -18.89 14.70 2.72
CA HIS A 141 -19.56 13.59 3.40
C HIS A 141 -18.84 13.20 4.69
N THR A 142 -19.55 13.15 5.82
CA THR A 142 -19.00 12.68 7.10
C THR A 142 -20.02 11.91 7.92
N ASP A 143 -19.53 11.24 8.97
CA ASP A 143 -20.40 10.81 10.06
C ASP A 143 -20.97 12.02 10.84
N ARG A 144 -21.80 11.73 11.85
CA ARG A 144 -22.51 12.74 12.65
C ARG A 144 -21.73 13.20 13.90
N SER A 145 -20.41 13.01 13.94
CA SER A 145 -19.62 13.43 15.10
C SER A 145 -19.66 14.95 15.29
N SER A 146 -19.49 15.41 16.53
CA SER A 146 -19.60 16.83 16.90
C SER A 146 -18.57 17.72 16.21
N GLU A 147 -17.43 17.16 15.78
CA GLU A 147 -16.39 17.92 15.07
C GLU A 147 -16.82 18.31 13.65
N PHE A 148 -17.73 17.54 13.05
CA PHE A 148 -18.28 17.79 11.72
C PHE A 148 -19.69 18.40 11.77
N LYS A 149 -20.40 18.22 12.89
CA LYS A 149 -21.76 18.74 13.10
C LYS A 149 -21.75 19.94 14.06
N ASN A 150 -21.30 21.10 13.57
CA ASN A 150 -21.30 22.37 14.29
C ASN A 150 -21.43 23.56 13.34
N GLN A 151 -21.80 24.71 13.90
CA GLN A 151 -22.04 25.95 13.14
C GLN A 151 -20.81 26.41 12.33
N LYS A 152 -19.59 26.27 12.87
CA LYS A 152 -18.37 26.66 12.15
C LYS A 152 -18.17 25.84 10.87
N MET A 153 -18.55 24.56 10.89
CA MET A 153 -18.52 23.72 9.69
C MET A 153 -19.61 24.12 8.71
N ASP A 154 -20.81 24.44 9.17
CA ASP A 154 -21.89 24.91 8.31
C ASP A 154 -21.49 26.23 7.60
N GLU A 155 -20.94 27.19 8.33
CA GLU A 155 -20.40 28.46 7.77
C GLU A 155 -19.28 28.24 6.73
N LEU A 156 -18.35 27.32 7.01
CA LEU A 156 -17.27 26.99 6.08
C LEU A 156 -17.82 26.39 4.78
N LEU A 157 -18.74 25.43 4.89
CA LEU A 157 -19.31 24.75 3.74
C LEU A 157 -20.16 25.72 2.90
N GLU A 158 -20.95 26.59 3.54
CA GLU A 158 -21.71 27.65 2.86
C GLU A 158 -20.79 28.63 2.13
N THR A 159 -19.69 29.07 2.76
CA THR A 159 -18.73 30.01 2.17
C THR A 159 -18.12 29.50 0.87
N PHE A 160 -17.89 28.18 0.77
CA PHE A 160 -17.30 27.54 -0.40
C PHE A 160 -18.33 26.83 -1.29
N GLU A 161 -19.63 27.03 -1.06
CA GLU A 161 -20.73 26.41 -1.83
C GLU A 161 -20.66 24.87 -1.86
N ILE A 162 -20.16 24.27 -0.78
CA ILE A 162 -19.98 22.82 -0.64
C ILE A 162 -21.24 22.23 0.01
N GLY A 163 -21.90 21.31 -0.69
CA GLY A 163 -23.03 20.57 -0.15
C GLY A 163 -22.62 19.67 1.01
N ARG A 164 -23.48 19.58 2.04
CA ARG A 164 -23.22 18.72 3.20
C ARG A 164 -23.97 17.40 3.10
N SER A 165 -23.26 16.30 3.31
CA SER A 165 -23.83 14.96 3.38
C SER A 165 -23.44 14.31 4.71
N LEU A 166 -24.41 13.76 5.43
CA LEU A 166 -24.18 13.09 6.70
C LEU A 166 -24.67 11.65 6.64
N SER A 167 -23.88 10.71 7.18
CA SER A 167 -24.27 9.31 7.25
C SER A 167 -25.62 9.12 7.95
N ALA A 168 -26.41 8.16 7.46
CA ALA A 168 -27.66 7.78 8.09
C ALA A 168 -27.41 7.06 9.43
N LYS A 169 -28.33 7.21 10.38
CA LYS A 169 -28.21 6.55 11.69
C LYS A 169 -28.30 5.03 11.48
N GLY A 170 -27.28 4.29 11.92
CA GLY A 170 -27.23 2.83 11.76
C GLY A 170 -26.70 2.36 10.40
N CYS A 171 -26.13 3.25 9.58
CA CYS A 171 -25.54 2.90 8.28
C CYS A 171 -24.00 3.02 8.33
N PRO A 172 -23.28 1.99 8.85
CA PRO A 172 -21.82 2.03 8.96
C PRO A 172 -21.10 2.09 7.60
N TYR A 173 -21.76 1.63 6.53
CA TYR A 173 -21.19 1.59 5.19
C TYR A 173 -20.98 2.98 4.57
N ASP A 174 -21.71 4.00 5.02
CA ASP A 174 -21.58 5.38 4.52
C ASP A 174 -20.18 5.93 4.76
N ASN A 175 -19.56 5.56 5.88
CA ASN A 175 -18.22 6.01 6.28
C ASN A 175 -17.11 5.02 5.88
N ALA A 176 -17.42 3.96 5.13
CA ALA A 176 -16.48 2.87 4.85
C ALA A 176 -15.20 3.33 4.13
N VAL A 177 -15.29 4.37 3.29
CA VAL A 177 -14.12 4.94 2.59
C VAL A 177 -13.15 5.61 3.57
N ALA A 178 -13.67 6.37 4.54
CA ALA A 178 -12.84 6.99 5.57
C ALA A 178 -12.24 5.91 6.48
N GLU A 179 -13.04 4.92 6.91
CA GLU A 179 -12.56 3.81 7.73
C GLU A 179 -11.45 2.99 7.06
N ALA A 180 -11.60 2.69 5.77
CA ALA A 180 -10.57 2.03 4.99
C ALA A 180 -9.27 2.85 4.94
N THR A 181 -9.40 4.18 4.82
CA THR A 181 -8.26 5.12 4.83
C THR A 181 -7.57 5.12 6.20
N TYR A 182 -8.33 5.22 7.30
CA TYR A 182 -7.78 5.17 8.65
C TYR A 182 -7.09 3.84 8.95
N LYS A 183 -7.64 2.72 8.45
CA LYS A 183 -7.02 1.40 8.60
C LYS A 183 -5.66 1.33 7.91
N ILE A 184 -5.55 1.90 6.71
CA ILE A 184 -4.29 1.98 5.96
C ILE A 184 -3.28 2.84 6.75
N MET A 185 -3.67 4.05 7.14
CA MET A 185 -2.82 4.96 7.91
C MET A 185 -2.36 4.33 9.23
N LYS A 186 -3.25 3.66 9.98
CA LYS A 186 -2.85 2.99 11.22
C LYS A 186 -1.78 1.92 10.98
N THR A 187 -1.93 1.13 9.92
CA THR A 187 -1.02 0.02 9.62
C THR A 187 0.34 0.49 9.10
N GLU A 188 0.36 1.51 8.24
CA GLU A 188 1.56 2.00 7.56
C GLU A 188 2.31 3.09 8.34
N PHE A 189 1.61 3.82 9.21
CA PHE A 189 2.14 4.99 9.90
C PHE A 189 2.05 4.85 11.42
N VAL A 190 0.83 4.87 11.98
CA VAL A 190 0.64 4.99 13.44
C VAL A 190 1.26 3.81 14.20
N ASN A 191 1.09 2.59 13.73
CA ASN A 191 1.60 1.40 14.41
C ASN A 191 3.11 1.21 14.25
N GLN A 192 3.77 1.97 13.37
CA GLN A 192 5.21 1.86 13.10
C GLN A 192 6.04 2.87 13.91
N MET A 193 5.40 3.84 14.58
CA MET A 193 6.07 5.01 15.14
C MET A 193 5.58 5.32 16.55
N ASN A 194 6.48 5.84 17.38
CA ASN A 194 6.15 6.43 18.68
C ASN A 194 6.45 7.93 18.64
N PHE A 195 5.43 8.75 18.85
CA PHE A 195 5.56 10.20 18.78
C PHE A 195 5.92 10.78 20.14
N GLN A 196 6.99 11.56 20.18
CA GLN A 196 7.51 12.18 21.42
C GLN A 196 6.86 13.55 21.71
N SER A 197 6.28 14.18 20.68
CA SER A 197 5.63 15.48 20.78
C SER A 197 4.61 15.67 19.66
N LEU A 198 3.74 16.67 19.80
CA LEU A 198 2.80 17.05 18.75
C LEU A 198 3.54 17.53 17.49
N CYS A 199 4.62 18.31 17.63
CA CYS A 199 5.44 18.76 16.51
C CYS A 199 6.07 17.58 15.75
N HIS A 200 6.55 16.55 16.47
CA HIS A 200 7.06 15.33 15.84
C HIS A 200 5.94 14.60 15.06
N LEU A 201 4.74 14.48 15.64
CA LEU A 201 3.58 13.92 14.94
C LEU A 201 3.21 14.73 13.69
N GLU A 202 3.20 16.05 13.78
CA GLU A 202 2.87 16.95 12.66
C GLU A 202 3.84 16.77 11.48
N LEU A 203 5.14 16.75 11.76
CA LEU A 203 6.17 16.58 10.73
C LEU A 203 6.10 15.20 10.07
N GLU A 204 5.93 14.15 10.87
CA GLU A 204 5.84 12.78 10.37
C GLU A 204 4.53 12.51 9.62
N LEU A 205 3.43 13.14 10.04
CA LEU A 205 2.16 13.08 9.31
C LEU A 205 2.28 13.78 7.95
N TYR A 206 2.97 14.92 7.89
CA TYR A 206 3.24 15.62 6.64
C TYR A 206 4.05 14.74 5.68
N ASP A 207 5.13 14.13 6.15
CA ASP A 207 5.94 13.22 5.33
C ASP A 207 5.14 11.99 4.88
N TYR A 208 4.33 11.40 5.77
CA TYR A 208 3.47 10.27 5.43
C TYR A 208 2.47 10.62 4.32
N VAL A 209 1.80 11.77 4.42
CA VAL A 209 0.80 12.18 3.42
C VAL A 209 1.47 12.53 2.10
N HIS A 210 2.63 13.18 2.13
CA HIS A 210 3.44 13.42 0.93
C HIS A 210 3.83 12.10 0.26
N TRP A 211 4.35 11.14 1.02
CA TRP A 211 4.69 9.81 0.54
C TRP A 211 3.46 9.07 -0.03
N PHE A 212 2.31 9.16 0.64
CA PHE A 212 1.07 8.52 0.19
C PHE A 212 0.62 9.05 -1.18
N ASN A 213 0.68 10.37 -1.37
CA ASN A 213 0.22 11.00 -2.59
C ASN A 213 1.22 10.88 -3.75
N GLN A 214 2.52 10.95 -3.48
CA GLN A 214 3.56 11.12 -4.51
C GLN A 214 4.42 9.87 -4.76
N HIS A 215 4.42 8.90 -3.84
CA HIS A 215 5.35 7.76 -3.90
C HIS A 215 4.67 6.39 -3.73
N ARG A 216 3.56 6.35 -2.99
CA ARG A 216 2.82 5.12 -2.72
C ARG A 216 1.97 4.73 -3.93
N ILE A 217 2.20 3.53 -4.45
CA ILE A 217 1.43 2.99 -5.58
C ILE A 217 0.19 2.23 -5.11
N HIS A 218 -0.89 2.37 -5.87
CA HIS A 218 -2.19 1.80 -5.57
C HIS A 218 -2.61 0.81 -6.64
N GLY A 219 -2.99 -0.41 -6.23
CA GLY A 219 -3.46 -1.43 -7.18
C GLY A 219 -4.74 -1.01 -7.90
N THR A 220 -5.61 -0.25 -7.23
CA THR A 220 -6.85 0.31 -7.81
C THR A 220 -6.59 1.40 -8.84
N LEU A 221 -5.39 2.01 -8.83
CA LEU A 221 -4.95 3.02 -9.80
C LEU A 221 -3.97 2.41 -10.82
N GLY A 222 -4.00 1.09 -11.05
CA GLY A 222 -3.10 0.45 -12.01
C GLY A 222 -1.62 0.49 -11.60
N TYR A 223 -1.33 0.51 -10.29
CA TYR A 223 0.01 0.70 -9.72
C TYR A 223 0.62 2.10 -9.95
N MET A 224 -0.23 3.12 -10.13
CA MET A 224 0.17 4.53 -10.10
C MET A 224 -0.01 5.16 -8.71
N THR A 225 0.58 6.34 -8.53
CA THR A 225 0.39 7.22 -7.38
C THR A 225 -0.92 8.01 -7.50
N PRO A 226 -1.48 8.51 -6.39
CA PRO A 226 -2.68 9.35 -6.41
C PRO A 226 -2.55 10.66 -7.20
N VAL A 227 -1.34 11.23 -7.23
CA VAL A 227 -0.94 12.44 -7.96
C VAL A 227 0.22 12.08 -8.87
#